data_AF-A0A2W4KYN2-F1
#
_entry.id   AF-A0A2W4KYN2-F1
#
_cell.length_a   1.000
_cell.length_b   1.000
_cell.length_c   1.000
_cell.angle_alpha   90.00
_cell.angle_beta   90.00
_cell.angle_gamma   90.00
#
_symmetry.space_group_name_H-M   'P 1'
#
loop_
_entity.id
_entity.type
_entity.pdbx_description
1 polymer ?
#
loop_
_entity_poly.entity_id
_entity_poly.type
_entity_poly.pdbx_seq_one_letter_code
_entity_poly.pdbx_strand_id
1 'polypeptide(L)'
;MTASATEQPVPFATASQARSLGDGTFTAALRSEWSINGHPHGGFVTALIARTAMQVASEHEGINGEPVSVSAEFLRATSLGPVLLRTDVRKVGRQTSVVAVIVEQRGRSCVEASVVIGRVPAQRPAWVDLPVMPAEPPANALPLGEEMPGVGPSVFRLAQGCDVRLDSSAAAQVARRPVRPAPGTRDRQPPPRMRLWVRPRNAEPDLYFALLAGDLNPPMPL
;
A
#
# COMPACT_ATOMS: atom_id res chain seq x y z
N MET A 1 -5.28 21.77 -30.72
CA MET A 1 -5.45 20.75 -29.66
C MET A 1 -4.17 19.95 -29.59
N THR A 2 -3.25 20.33 -28.70
CA THR A 2 -2.04 19.55 -28.44
C THR A 2 -2.44 18.33 -27.62
N ALA A 3 -2.29 17.15 -28.21
CA ALA A 3 -2.35 15.91 -27.46
C ALA A 3 -1.28 16.00 -26.35
N SER A 4 -1.72 16.05 -25.09
CA SER A 4 -0.84 15.87 -23.94
C SER A 4 -0.15 14.53 -24.14
N ALA A 5 1.18 14.53 -24.26
CA ALA A 5 1.94 13.30 -24.15
C ALA A 5 1.53 12.63 -22.84
N THR A 6 1.09 11.38 -22.90
CA THR A 6 0.81 10.58 -21.71
C THR A 6 2.16 10.35 -21.02
N GLU A 7 2.49 11.22 -20.07
CA GLU A 7 3.67 11.10 -19.24
C GLU A 7 3.62 9.72 -18.57
N GLN A 8 4.69 8.94 -18.71
CA GLN A 8 4.75 7.61 -18.09
C GLN A 8 4.64 7.75 -16.57
N PRO A 9 3.88 6.87 -15.89
CA PRO A 9 3.75 6.94 -14.44
C PRO A 9 5.11 6.78 -13.77
N VAL A 10 5.41 7.64 -12.81
CA VAL A 10 6.65 7.57 -12.03
C VAL A 10 6.71 6.21 -11.30
N PRO A 11 7.82 5.45 -11.43
CA PRO A 11 7.95 4.15 -10.78
C PRO A 11 7.72 4.21 -9.27
N PHE A 12 7.16 3.14 -8.69
CA PHE A 12 6.77 3.07 -7.29
C PHE A 12 7.90 3.49 -6.33
N ALA A 13 9.10 2.94 -6.53
CA ALA A 13 10.25 3.20 -5.67
C ALA A 13 10.61 4.70 -5.64
N THR A 14 10.63 5.36 -6.80
CA THR A 14 10.87 6.80 -6.90
C THR A 14 9.70 7.62 -6.36
N ALA A 15 8.46 7.23 -6.66
CA ALA A 15 7.27 7.96 -6.23
C ALA A 15 7.08 7.94 -4.70
N SER A 16 7.51 6.87 -4.03
CA SER A 16 7.38 6.70 -2.58
C SER A 16 8.60 7.22 -1.78
N GLN A 17 9.57 7.86 -2.42
CA GLN A 17 10.69 8.50 -1.72
C GLN A 17 10.32 9.90 -1.22
N ALA A 18 10.73 10.21 0.01
CA ALA A 18 10.68 11.56 0.55
C ALA A 18 12.05 12.25 0.38
N ARG A 19 12.03 13.57 0.31
CA ARG A 19 13.24 14.40 0.32
C ARG A 19 13.43 15.00 1.71
N SER A 20 14.59 14.75 2.32
CA SER A 20 14.95 15.35 3.60
C SER A 20 15.06 16.87 3.51
N LEU A 21 14.64 17.55 4.58
CA LEU A 21 14.82 18.98 4.81
C LEU A 21 15.91 19.28 5.85
N GLY A 22 16.53 18.24 6.43
CA GLY A 22 17.73 18.33 7.27
C GLY A 22 17.52 18.38 8.78
N ASP A 23 16.27 18.53 9.26
CA ASP A 23 15.92 18.70 10.68
C ASP A 23 15.02 17.56 11.21
N GLY A 24 15.08 16.39 10.59
CA GLY A 24 14.14 15.29 10.84
C GLY A 24 12.76 15.52 10.19
N THR A 25 12.60 16.57 9.39
CA THR A 25 11.44 16.73 8.51
C THR A 25 11.76 16.41 7.06
N PHE A 26 10.73 15.97 6.33
CA PHE A 26 10.82 15.53 4.94
C PHE A 26 9.64 16.07 4.15
N THR A 27 9.79 16.17 2.84
CA THR A 27 8.69 16.49 1.93
C THR A 27 8.57 15.46 0.82
N ALA A 28 7.33 15.19 0.42
CA ALA A 28 7.01 14.28 -0.68
C ALA A 28 5.75 14.77 -1.41
N ALA A 29 5.46 14.16 -2.56
CA ALA A 29 4.24 14.42 -3.31
C ALA A 29 3.38 13.15 -3.39
N LEU A 30 2.13 13.25 -2.94
CA LEU A 30 1.14 12.19 -3.13
C LEU A 30 0.60 12.26 -4.56
N ARG A 31 1.10 11.37 -5.42
CA ARG A 31 0.87 11.43 -6.86
C ARG A 31 -0.42 10.73 -7.28
N SER A 32 -1.01 11.20 -8.38
CA SER A 32 -2.30 10.77 -8.91
C SER A 32 -2.31 9.32 -9.38
N GLU A 33 -1.18 8.78 -9.82
CA GLU A 33 -1.04 7.42 -10.33
C GLU A 33 -1.11 6.37 -9.21
N TRP A 34 -0.86 6.81 -7.97
CA TRP A 34 -0.91 6.00 -6.75
C TRP A 34 -2.15 6.32 -5.91
N SER A 35 -3.30 6.51 -6.56
CA SER A 35 -4.55 6.94 -5.94
C SER A 35 -5.74 6.03 -6.28
N ILE A 36 -6.74 6.03 -5.40
CA ILE A 36 -8.06 5.42 -5.61
C ILE A 36 -9.11 6.52 -5.45
N ASN A 37 -10.05 6.63 -6.38
CA ASN A 37 -11.14 7.62 -6.36
C ASN A 37 -10.63 9.06 -6.15
N GLY A 38 -9.48 9.40 -6.76
CA GLY A 38 -8.87 10.72 -6.62
C GLY A 38 -8.18 10.99 -5.27
N HIS A 39 -8.15 10.02 -4.36
CA HIS A 39 -7.48 10.11 -3.06
C HIS A 39 -6.22 9.24 -3.04
N PRO A 40 -5.10 9.72 -2.47
CA PRO A 40 -3.90 8.91 -2.31
C PRO A 40 -4.19 7.55 -1.66
N HIS A 41 -3.61 6.48 -2.18
CA HIS A 41 -3.81 5.14 -1.65
C HIS A 41 -3.19 4.99 -0.25
N GLY A 42 -3.90 4.35 0.68
CA GLY A 42 -3.44 4.14 2.06
C GLY A 42 -2.08 3.44 2.09
N GLY A 43 -1.98 2.27 1.45
CA GLY A 43 -0.74 1.52 1.34
C GLY A 43 0.41 2.26 0.64
N PHE A 44 0.12 3.22 -0.27
CA PHE A 44 1.17 4.09 -0.84
C PHE A 44 1.70 5.08 0.20
N VAL A 45 0.80 5.70 0.97
CA VAL A 45 1.18 6.58 2.09
C VAL A 45 1.96 5.81 3.16
N THR A 46 1.55 4.59 3.48
CA THR A 46 2.25 3.70 4.43
C THR A 46 3.65 3.33 3.93
N ALA A 47 3.81 3.05 2.63
CA ALA A 47 5.12 2.79 2.03
C ALA A 47 6.05 4.02 2.10
N LEU A 48 5.53 5.21 1.81
CA LEU A 48 6.25 6.48 1.96
C LEU A 48 6.71 6.72 3.41
N ILE A 49 5.83 6.45 4.38
CA ILE A 49 6.15 6.51 5.82
C ILE A 49 7.30 5.57 6.17
N ALA A 50 7.21 4.29 5.77
CA ALA A 50 8.22 3.29 6.08
C ALA A 50 9.59 3.63 5.46
N ARG A 51 9.63 4.10 4.20
CA ARG A 51 10.87 4.57 3.57
C ARG A 51 11.46 5.78 4.27
N THR A 52 10.61 6.72 4.70
CA THR A 52 11.06 7.92 5.42
C THR A 52 11.68 7.55 6.76
N ALA A 53 11.07 6.62 7.50
CA ALA A 53 11.65 6.09 8.74
C ALA A 53 12.99 5.37 8.50
N MET A 54 13.13 4.65 7.38
CA MET A 54 14.38 3.99 7.02
C MET A 54 15.48 4.97 6.58
N GLN A 55 15.12 6.10 5.98
CA GLN A 55 16.07 7.17 5.71
C GLN A 55 16.62 7.75 7.02
N VAL A 56 15.75 8.06 7.99
CA VAL A 56 16.18 8.49 9.35
C VAL A 56 17.07 7.44 10.01
N ALA A 57 16.70 6.16 9.91
CA ALA A 57 17.50 5.07 10.46
C ALA A 57 18.90 4.99 9.85
N SER A 58 19.03 5.20 8.54
CA SER A 58 20.32 5.17 7.85
C SER A 58 21.26 6.31 8.26
N GLU A 59 20.70 7.42 8.75
CA GLU A 59 21.44 8.59 9.22
C GLU A 59 21.74 8.52 10.74
N HIS A 60 21.16 7.56 11.47
CA HIS A 60 21.30 7.43 12.91
C HIS A 60 22.17 6.25 13.33
N GLU A 61 23.30 6.53 13.98
CA GLU A 61 24.18 5.49 14.51
C GLU A 61 23.43 4.56 15.49
N GLY A 62 23.60 3.25 15.32
CA GLY A 62 22.99 2.24 16.19
C GLY A 62 21.63 1.72 15.72
N ILE A 63 20.96 2.35 14.75
CA ILE A 63 19.77 1.78 14.13
C ILE A 63 20.18 0.94 12.91
N ASN A 64 19.88 -0.36 12.94
CA ASN A 64 20.22 -1.28 11.86
C ASN A 64 19.07 -2.28 11.64
N GLY A 65 18.80 -2.62 10.38
CA GLY A 65 17.80 -3.62 10.01
C GLY A 65 16.83 -3.11 8.95
N GLU A 66 15.66 -3.74 8.90
CA GLU A 66 14.56 -3.43 7.99
C GLU A 66 13.28 -3.14 8.80
N PRO A 67 12.27 -2.50 8.21
CA PRO A 67 10.95 -2.39 8.83
C PRO A 67 10.37 -3.79 9.07
N VAL A 68 10.09 -4.12 10.34
CA VAL A 68 9.46 -5.38 10.74
C VAL A 68 7.98 -5.20 11.11
N SER A 69 7.58 -3.98 11.45
CA SER A 69 6.18 -3.61 11.69
C SER A 69 5.96 -2.14 11.35
N VAL A 70 4.81 -1.84 10.75
CA VAL A 70 4.34 -0.48 10.48
C VAL A 70 2.89 -0.39 10.94
N SER A 71 2.65 0.44 11.95
CA SER A 71 1.29 0.82 12.37
C SER A 71 1.02 2.23 11.91
N ALA A 72 -0.14 2.47 11.29
CA ALA A 72 -0.52 3.79 10.79
C ALA A 72 -2.01 4.07 11.07
N GLU A 73 -2.27 5.20 11.69
CA GLU A 73 -3.59 5.71 12.04
C GLU A 73 -3.96 6.84 11.07
N PHE A 74 -4.91 6.57 10.16
CA PHE A 74 -5.40 7.55 9.19
C PHE A 74 -6.47 8.45 9.84
N LEU A 75 -6.02 9.57 10.41
CA LEU A 75 -6.86 10.52 11.14
C LEU A 75 -7.70 11.39 10.22
N ARG A 76 -7.18 11.72 9.02
CA ARG A 76 -7.84 12.57 8.02
C ARG A 76 -7.48 12.13 6.62
N ALA A 77 -8.41 12.27 5.68
CA ALA A 77 -8.14 12.02 4.27
C ALA A 77 -7.05 12.96 3.75
N THR A 78 -6.04 12.39 3.11
CA THR A 78 -5.02 13.15 2.37
C THR A 78 -5.56 13.53 0.98
N SER A 79 -5.07 14.63 0.45
CA SER A 79 -5.28 15.06 -0.93
C SER A 79 -4.03 14.80 -1.76
N LEU A 80 -4.19 14.69 -3.09
CA LEU A 80 -3.07 14.70 -4.01
C LEU A 80 -2.22 15.98 -3.84
N GLY A 81 -0.92 15.87 -4.09
CA GLY A 81 0.03 16.98 -3.99
C GLY A 81 0.96 16.89 -2.77
N PRO A 82 1.58 18.00 -2.37
CA PRO A 82 2.67 17.99 -1.41
C PRO A 82 2.19 17.62 0.00
N VAL A 83 3.07 16.94 0.74
CA VAL A 83 2.95 16.65 2.17
C VAL A 83 4.27 16.93 2.87
N LEU A 84 4.17 17.19 4.17
CA LEU A 84 5.30 17.22 5.10
C LEU A 84 5.26 15.94 5.93
N LEU A 85 6.42 15.34 6.18
CA LEU A 85 6.57 14.24 7.13
C LEU A 85 7.48 14.69 8.25
N ARG A 86 7.03 14.56 9.49
CA ARG A 86 7.83 14.83 10.69
C ARG A 86 8.20 13.51 11.32
N THR A 87 9.47 13.33 11.62
CA THR A 87 9.98 12.09 12.20
C THR A 87 10.51 12.30 13.61
N ASP A 88 10.48 11.25 14.41
CA ASP A 88 10.99 11.25 15.77
C ASP A 88 11.48 9.85 16.15
N VAL A 89 12.77 9.73 16.48
CA VAL A 89 13.38 8.47 16.91
C VAL A 89 12.98 8.21 18.36
N ARG A 90 11.97 7.37 18.56
CA ARG A 90 11.39 7.08 19.88
C ARG A 90 12.25 6.14 20.72
N LYS A 91 12.98 5.25 20.06
CA LYS A 91 13.81 4.24 20.72
C LYS A 91 14.92 3.79 19.80
N VAL A 92 16.14 3.79 20.33
CA VAL A 92 17.28 3.05 19.76
C VAL A 92 17.56 1.88 20.68
N GLY A 93 17.46 0.66 20.15
CA GLY A 93 17.62 -0.55 20.93
C GLY A 93 18.47 -1.59 20.23
N ARG A 94 19.03 -2.51 21.01
CA ARG A 94 19.93 -3.56 20.52
C ARG A 94 19.29 -4.51 19.49
N GLN A 95 17.99 -4.79 19.64
CA GLN A 95 17.26 -5.70 18.74
C GLN A 95 16.29 -4.94 17.84
N THR A 96 15.59 -3.96 18.40
CA THR A 96 14.63 -3.15 17.67
C THR A 96 14.77 -1.68 18.04
N SER A 97 14.52 -0.84 17.04
CA SER A 97 14.40 0.61 17.16
C SER A 97 13.02 1.04 16.66
N VAL A 98 12.55 2.20 17.10
CA VAL A 98 11.21 2.71 16.75
C VAL A 98 11.33 4.14 16.28
N VAL A 99 10.80 4.41 15.09
CA VAL A 99 10.67 5.77 14.54
C VAL A 99 9.19 6.09 14.40
N ALA A 100 8.76 7.18 15.01
CA ALA A 100 7.44 7.75 14.78
C ALA A 100 7.48 8.66 13.56
N VAL A 101 6.41 8.65 12.75
CA VAL A 101 6.27 9.50 11.56
C VAL A 101 4.87 10.11 11.57
N ILE A 102 4.78 11.42 11.41
CA ILE A 102 3.52 12.16 11.26
C ILE A 102 3.48 12.73 9.85
N VAL A 103 2.45 12.39 9.08
CA VAL A 103 2.19 12.99 7.77
C VAL A 103 1.24 14.16 7.95
N GLU A 104 1.70 15.36 7.60
CA GLU A 104 0.94 16.58 7.64
C GLU A 104 0.62 17.10 6.24
N GLN A 105 -0.59 17.63 6.08
CA GLN A 105 -0.98 18.33 4.87
C GLN A 105 -1.79 19.57 5.22
N ARG A 106 -1.45 20.71 4.60
CA ARG A 106 -2.09 22.02 4.86
C ARG A 106 -2.14 22.36 6.36
N GLY A 107 -1.05 22.06 7.08
CA GLY A 107 -0.90 22.36 8.51
C GLY A 107 -1.71 21.46 9.45
N ARG A 108 -2.19 20.29 8.99
CA ARG A 108 -2.95 19.34 9.81
C ARG A 108 -2.30 17.97 9.75
N SER A 109 -2.22 17.29 10.90
CA SER A 109 -1.88 15.87 10.97
C SER A 109 -2.97 15.04 10.27
N CYS A 110 -2.57 14.28 9.26
CA CYS A 110 -3.43 13.40 8.48
C CYS A 110 -3.23 11.94 8.84
N VAL A 111 -1.98 11.53 9.05
CA VAL A 111 -1.61 10.16 9.42
C VAL A 111 -0.56 10.22 10.52
N GLU A 112 -0.77 9.45 11.58
CA GLU A 112 0.25 9.17 12.58
C GLU A 112 0.69 7.73 12.42
N ALA A 113 1.98 7.45 12.61
CA ALA A 113 2.49 6.11 12.40
C ALA A 113 3.71 5.81 13.29
N SER A 114 3.92 4.52 13.55
CA SER A 114 5.14 4.00 14.16
C SER A 114 5.72 2.89 13.30
N VAL A 115 7.03 2.99 13.07
CA VAL A 115 7.81 2.02 12.30
C VAL A 115 8.79 1.35 13.26
N VAL A 116 8.62 0.04 13.45
CA VAL A 116 9.55 -0.79 14.20
C VAL A 116 10.58 -1.33 13.22
N ILE A 117 11.85 -1.05 13.49
CA ILE A 117 12.99 -1.45 12.68
C ILE A 117 13.77 -2.51 13.44
N GLY A 118 14.10 -3.60 12.78
CA GLY A 118 14.86 -4.69 13.38
C GLY A 118 15.49 -5.61 12.34
N ARG A 119 16.38 -6.49 12.80
CA ARG A 119 17.01 -7.47 11.92
C ARG A 119 16.04 -8.62 11.63
N VAL A 120 15.68 -8.81 10.36
CA VAL A 120 14.93 -9.98 9.91
C VAL A 120 15.88 -11.19 9.87
N PRO A 121 15.55 -12.31 10.54
CA PRO A 121 16.37 -13.52 10.48
C PRO A 121 16.42 -14.10 9.06
N ALA A 122 17.61 -14.49 8.60
CA ALA A 122 17.77 -15.19 7.31
C ALA A 122 17.43 -16.70 7.38
N GLN A 123 17.06 -17.19 8.56
CA GLN A 123 16.74 -18.60 8.79
C GLN A 123 15.37 -18.95 8.23
N ARG A 124 15.19 -20.20 7.79
CA ARG A 124 13.86 -20.67 7.38
C ARG A 124 12.90 -20.61 8.57
N PRO A 125 11.61 -20.29 8.33
CA PRO A 125 10.61 -20.32 9.39
C PRO A 125 10.52 -21.74 9.98
N ALA A 126 10.48 -21.83 11.30
CA ALA A 126 10.31 -23.11 11.99
C ALA A 126 8.90 -23.71 11.76
N TRP A 127 7.93 -22.87 11.41
CA TRP A 127 6.55 -23.24 11.15
C TRP A 127 5.90 -22.26 10.17
N VAL A 128 5.06 -22.77 9.27
CA VAL A 128 4.30 -21.98 8.29
C VAL A 128 2.91 -22.61 8.14
N ASP A 129 1.88 -21.80 8.34
CA ASP A 129 0.48 -22.12 8.01
C ASP A 129 -0.07 -21.03 7.10
N LEU A 130 0.38 -21.08 5.85
CA LEU A 130 -0.05 -20.16 4.80
C LEU A 130 -0.67 -20.98 3.66
N PRO A 131 -1.72 -20.47 3.00
CA PRO A 131 -2.25 -21.12 1.82
C PRO A 131 -1.17 -21.17 0.73
N VAL A 132 -1.10 -22.28 0.01
CA VAL A 132 -0.22 -22.40 -1.16
C VAL A 132 -0.78 -21.51 -2.27
N MET A 133 -0.13 -20.37 -2.49
CA MET A 133 -0.43 -19.43 -3.57
C MET A 133 0.83 -19.27 -4.43
N PRO A 134 0.82 -19.64 -5.72
CA PRO A 134 1.96 -19.43 -6.58
C PRO A 134 2.21 -17.92 -6.75
N ALA A 135 3.49 -17.55 -6.85
CA ALA A 135 3.88 -16.15 -7.08
C ALA A 135 3.34 -15.60 -8.41
N GLU A 136 3.31 -16.45 -9.44
CA GLU A 136 2.74 -16.11 -10.74
C GLU A 136 1.23 -16.38 -10.79
N PRO A 137 0.44 -15.46 -11.35
CA PRO A 137 -0.99 -15.68 -11.55
C PRO A 137 -1.24 -16.79 -12.57
N PRO A 138 -2.27 -17.63 -12.37
CA PRO A 138 -2.68 -18.59 -13.39
C PRO A 138 -3.20 -17.89 -14.65
N ALA A 139 -3.21 -18.60 -15.79
CA ALA A 139 -3.60 -18.03 -17.08
C ALA A 139 -5.04 -17.49 -17.12
N ASN A 140 -5.93 -17.99 -16.25
CA ASN A 140 -7.32 -17.55 -16.13
C ASN A 140 -7.52 -16.42 -15.09
N ALA A 141 -6.46 -15.88 -14.50
CA ALA A 141 -6.54 -14.72 -13.63
C ALA A 141 -6.92 -13.48 -14.47
N LEU A 142 -7.92 -12.75 -14.02
CA LEU A 142 -8.51 -11.65 -14.76
C LEU A 142 -7.82 -10.33 -14.37
N PRO A 143 -7.42 -9.47 -15.33
CA PRO A 143 -6.86 -8.17 -15.01
C PRO A 143 -7.90 -7.30 -14.29
N LEU A 144 -7.48 -6.62 -13.22
CA LEU A 144 -8.28 -5.58 -12.60
C LEU A 144 -8.28 -4.36 -13.53
N GLY A 145 -9.43 -4.03 -14.12
CA GLY A 145 -9.50 -3.02 -15.17
C GLY A 145 -10.90 -2.71 -15.69
N GLU A 146 -10.95 -2.01 -16.83
CA GLU A 146 -12.11 -1.33 -17.43
C GLU A 146 -13.43 -2.12 -17.48
N GLU A 147 -13.35 -3.45 -17.56
CA GLU A 147 -14.53 -4.31 -17.70
C GLU A 147 -15.15 -4.75 -16.37
N MET A 148 -14.58 -4.37 -15.22
CA MET A 148 -15.13 -4.70 -13.90
C MET A 148 -16.03 -3.58 -13.34
N PRO A 149 -17.36 -3.80 -13.19
CA PRO A 149 -18.27 -2.81 -12.64
C PRO A 149 -17.85 -2.39 -11.22
N GLY A 150 -17.70 -1.09 -10.98
CA GLY A 150 -17.32 -0.53 -9.67
C GLY A 150 -15.82 -0.52 -9.36
N VAL A 151 -14.96 -1.08 -10.22
CA VAL A 151 -13.49 -1.14 -10.03
C VAL A 151 -12.73 -0.73 -11.32
N GLY A 152 -13.33 0.14 -12.14
CA GLY A 152 -12.71 0.64 -13.37
C GLY A 152 -11.50 1.56 -13.12
N PRO A 153 -10.72 1.91 -14.17
CA PRO A 153 -9.49 2.70 -14.04
C PRO A 153 -9.69 4.14 -13.54
N SER A 154 -10.91 4.68 -13.63
CA SER A 154 -11.27 5.97 -13.02
C SER A 154 -11.30 5.90 -11.49
N VAL A 155 -11.62 4.73 -10.95
CA VAL A 155 -11.71 4.42 -9.52
C VAL A 155 -10.35 3.92 -9.02
N PHE A 156 -9.67 3.07 -9.77
CA PHE A 156 -8.44 2.41 -9.34
C PHE A 156 -7.24 2.81 -10.23
N ARG A 157 -6.75 4.06 -10.08
CA ARG A 157 -5.61 4.54 -10.89
C ARG A 157 -4.31 3.79 -10.63
N LEU A 158 -4.24 3.03 -9.54
CA LEU A 158 -3.16 2.06 -9.29
C LEU A 158 -2.94 1.10 -10.46
N ALA A 159 -3.95 0.81 -11.28
CA ALA A 159 -3.80 0.00 -12.50
C ALA A 159 -2.83 0.63 -13.53
N GLN A 160 -2.54 1.93 -13.42
CA GLN A 160 -1.54 2.63 -14.24
C GLN A 160 -0.11 2.31 -13.75
N GLY A 161 0.11 2.18 -12.44
CA GLY A 161 1.41 1.82 -11.85
C GLY A 161 1.65 0.33 -11.68
N CYS A 162 0.57 -0.47 -11.59
CA CYS A 162 0.59 -1.89 -11.25
C CYS A 162 -0.18 -2.74 -12.27
N ASP A 163 0.31 -3.96 -12.48
CA ASP A 163 -0.47 -5.06 -13.05
C ASP A 163 -1.12 -5.80 -11.89
N VAL A 164 -2.43 -5.69 -11.77
CA VAL A 164 -3.23 -6.34 -10.72
C VAL A 164 -4.12 -7.38 -11.39
N ARG A 165 -4.11 -8.61 -10.88
CA ARG A 165 -4.94 -9.70 -11.39
C ARG A 165 -5.73 -10.35 -10.27
N LEU A 166 -6.99 -10.68 -10.54
CA LEU A 166 -7.88 -11.37 -9.63
C LEU A 166 -8.04 -12.84 -10.03
N ASP A 167 -8.14 -13.72 -9.04
CA ASP A 167 -8.65 -15.07 -9.24
C ASP A 167 -10.07 -15.01 -9.81
N SER A 168 -10.43 -15.89 -10.74
CA SER A 168 -11.73 -15.86 -11.42
C SER A 168 -12.92 -15.99 -10.45
N SER A 169 -12.76 -16.75 -9.35
CA SER A 169 -13.77 -16.86 -8.30
C SER A 169 -13.90 -15.57 -7.48
N ALA A 170 -12.80 -14.86 -7.28
CA ALA A 170 -12.75 -13.59 -6.58
C ALA A 170 -13.35 -12.46 -7.44
N ALA A 171 -13.02 -12.42 -8.74
CA ALA A 171 -13.64 -11.51 -9.70
C ALA A 171 -15.17 -11.71 -9.77
N ALA A 172 -15.64 -12.96 -9.75
CA ALA A 172 -17.06 -13.26 -9.67
C ALA A 172 -17.71 -12.78 -8.36
N GLN A 173 -16.98 -12.71 -7.24
CA GLN A 173 -17.49 -12.12 -5.99
C GLN A 173 -17.59 -10.59 -6.08
N VAL A 174 -16.59 -9.91 -6.65
CA VAL A 174 -16.62 -8.45 -6.86
C VAL A 174 -17.76 -8.04 -7.80
N ALA A 175 -18.00 -8.81 -8.86
CA ALA A 175 -19.05 -8.53 -9.83
C ALA A 175 -20.48 -8.81 -9.31
N ARG A 176 -20.63 -9.53 -8.19
CA ARG A 176 -21.95 -9.82 -7.61
C ARG A 176 -22.53 -8.55 -6.98
N ARG A 177 -23.77 -8.23 -7.33
CA ARG A 177 -24.56 -7.24 -6.57
C ARG A 177 -24.86 -7.80 -5.18
N PRO A 178 -24.75 -7.00 -4.11
CA PRO A 178 -25.17 -7.43 -2.79
C PRO A 178 -26.65 -7.80 -2.83
N VAL A 179 -26.97 -9.06 -2.52
CA VAL A 179 -28.35 -9.54 -2.40
C VAL A 179 -28.65 -9.63 -0.92
N ARG A 180 -29.58 -8.80 -0.42
CA ARG A 180 -30.05 -8.91 0.96
C ARG A 180 -30.79 -10.25 1.10
N PRO A 181 -30.37 -11.15 2.02
CA PRO A 181 -31.08 -12.39 2.23
C PRO A 181 -32.54 -12.10 2.65
N ALA A 182 -33.47 -12.92 2.16
CA ALA A 182 -34.87 -12.79 2.53
C ALA A 182 -35.01 -12.96 4.07
N PRO A 183 -35.91 -12.21 4.73
CA PRO A 183 -36.12 -12.34 6.17
C PRO A 183 -36.36 -13.80 6.57
N GLY A 184 -35.60 -14.31 7.54
CA GLY A 184 -35.72 -15.69 8.03
C GLY A 184 -34.88 -16.74 7.29
N THR A 185 -34.12 -16.37 6.26
CA THR A 185 -33.15 -17.28 5.63
C THR A 185 -31.78 -17.17 6.29
N ARG A 186 -31.18 -18.32 6.68
CA ARG A 186 -29.76 -18.35 7.06
C ARG A 186 -28.92 -18.14 5.82
N ASP A 187 -28.05 -17.15 5.86
CA ASP A 187 -27.07 -16.93 4.81
C ASP A 187 -26.11 -18.14 4.79
N ARG A 188 -26.23 -18.97 3.74
CA ARG A 188 -25.37 -20.16 3.53
C ARG A 188 -24.12 -19.81 2.72
N GLN A 189 -23.85 -18.52 2.50
CA GLN A 189 -22.75 -18.10 1.66
C GLN A 189 -21.41 -18.46 2.32
N PRO A 190 -20.47 -19.10 1.60
CA PRO A 190 -19.13 -19.32 2.13
C PRO A 190 -18.49 -17.98 2.50
N PRO A 191 -17.56 -17.96 3.47
CA PRO A 191 -16.87 -16.73 3.86
C PRO A 191 -16.24 -16.06 2.63
N PRO A 192 -16.32 -14.72 2.50
CA PRO A 192 -15.72 -14.01 1.38
C PRO A 192 -14.23 -14.33 1.30
N ARG A 193 -13.77 -14.71 0.10
CA ARG A 193 -12.36 -15.07 -0.15
C ARG A 193 -11.89 -14.34 -1.39
N MET A 194 -10.94 -13.43 -1.20
CA MET A 194 -10.27 -12.69 -2.27
C MET A 194 -8.86 -13.27 -2.47
N ARG A 195 -8.50 -13.54 -3.72
CA ARG A 195 -7.11 -13.82 -4.12
C ARG A 195 -6.77 -12.91 -5.28
N LEU A 196 -5.66 -12.19 -5.12
CA LEU A 196 -5.14 -11.28 -6.13
C LEU A 196 -3.62 -11.38 -6.22
N TRP A 197 -3.11 -11.10 -7.40
CA TRP A 197 -1.69 -10.92 -7.67
C TRP A 197 -1.47 -9.47 -8.02
N VAL A 198 -0.37 -8.89 -7.55
CA VAL A 198 0.05 -7.56 -7.95
C VAL A 198 1.55 -7.51 -8.18
N ARG A 199 1.95 -6.79 -9.22
CA ARG A 199 3.33 -6.39 -9.46
C ARG A 199 3.39 -4.96 -10.01
N PRO A 200 4.47 -4.20 -9.75
CA PRO A 200 4.70 -2.94 -10.46
C PRO A 200 4.87 -3.20 -11.97
N ARG A 201 4.41 -2.31 -12.84
CA ARG A 201 4.51 -2.51 -14.31
C ARG A 201 5.93 -2.36 -14.86
N ASN A 202 6.75 -1.50 -14.24
CA ASN A 202 8.07 -1.09 -14.75
C ASN A 202 9.20 -1.32 -13.74
N ALA A 203 9.00 -2.21 -12.76
CA ALA A 203 9.99 -2.53 -11.74
C ALA A 203 9.67 -3.86 -11.04
N GLU A 204 10.67 -4.45 -10.41
CA GLU A 204 10.48 -5.54 -9.46
C GLU A 204 9.85 -5.02 -8.16
N PRO A 205 8.98 -5.81 -7.50
CA PRO A 205 8.46 -5.46 -6.19
C PRO A 205 9.57 -5.48 -5.13
N ASP A 206 9.64 -4.43 -4.31
CA ASP A 206 10.50 -4.39 -3.13
C ASP A 206 9.70 -4.53 -1.83
N LEU A 207 10.40 -4.55 -0.69
CA LEU A 207 9.79 -4.71 0.64
C LEU A 207 8.65 -3.69 0.89
N TYR A 208 8.84 -2.45 0.44
CA TYR A 208 7.85 -1.38 0.66
C TYR A 208 6.63 -1.54 -0.23
N PHE A 209 6.78 -2.18 -1.40
CA PHE A 209 5.65 -2.51 -2.26
C PHE A 209 4.68 -3.49 -1.59
N ALA A 210 5.16 -4.33 -0.66
CA ALA A 210 4.30 -5.22 0.11
C ALA A 210 3.27 -4.46 0.98
N LEU A 211 3.61 -3.26 1.48
CA LEU A 211 2.69 -2.40 2.23
C LEU A 211 1.57 -1.87 1.34
N LEU A 212 1.89 -1.55 0.08
CA LEU A 212 0.89 -1.19 -0.90
C LEU A 212 0.03 -2.41 -1.25
N ALA A 213 0.66 -3.55 -1.57
CA ALA A 213 -0.01 -4.78 -1.96
C ALA A 213 -1.01 -5.29 -0.91
N GLY A 214 -0.67 -5.18 0.39
CA GLY A 214 -1.54 -5.58 1.49
C GLY A 214 -2.84 -4.77 1.61
N ASP A 215 -2.86 -3.55 1.05
CA ASP A 215 -4.01 -2.63 1.10
C ASP A 215 -4.74 -2.52 -0.26
N LEU A 216 -4.38 -3.36 -1.26
CA LEU A 216 -4.99 -3.32 -2.60
C LEU A 216 -6.37 -3.99 -2.70
N ASN A 217 -6.81 -4.65 -1.64
CA ASN A 217 -8.04 -5.41 -1.71
C ASN A 217 -9.21 -4.46 -2.00
N PRO A 218 -9.98 -4.68 -3.09
CA PRO A 218 -11.18 -3.91 -3.31
C PRO A 218 -12.12 -4.11 -2.11
N PRO A 219 -12.88 -3.08 -1.70
CA PRO A 219 -13.81 -3.21 -0.60
C PRO A 219 -14.79 -4.35 -0.88
N MET A 220 -14.83 -5.34 0.02
CA MET A 220 -15.76 -6.44 -0.09
C MET A 220 -17.16 -5.94 0.27
N PRO A 221 -18.19 -6.22 -0.56
CA PRO A 221 -19.56 -6.01 -0.12
C PRO A 221 -19.81 -6.93 1.09
N LEU A 222 -20.12 -6.31 2.23
CA LEU A 222 -20.62 -6.98 3.42
C LEU A 222 -22.08 -7.41 3.23
#